data_AF-A0A453M4P4-F1
#
_entry.id   AF-A0A453M4P4-F1
#
_cell.length_a   1.000
_cell.length_b   1.000
_cell.length_c   1.000
_cell.angle_alpha   90.00
_cell.angle_beta   90.00
_cell.angle_gamma   90.00
#
_symmetry.space_group_name_H-M   'P 1'
#
loop_
_entity.id
_entity.type
_entity.pdbx_description
1 polymer ?
#
loop_
_entity_poly.entity_id
_entity_poly.type
_entity_poly.pdbx_seq_one_letter_code
_entity_poly.pdbx_strand_id
1 'polypeptide(L)'
;RWRSSPCSYAMVVEKSRYVFSTPDLYGDTLLLESFPVVLDFAIVGNASCPAKGQRPPPDYACASSNSYCVNATVGLSGYALSYVCKCSEHYEGNPYIANGCRDIDECKFPDLYYCSSKGICKNRPGGYDCPCKPGMRGDGKLGQCVEKFPLVAKAVVGYHWWYFCHSSYIISSSSPQREKEDQGVLRKEWWTYTRESKKY
;
A
#
# COMPACT_ATOMS: atom_id res chain seq x y z
N ARG A 1 43.16 -12.22 -41.03
CA ARG A 1 41.69 -12.27 -41.14
C ARG A 1 41.19 -13.32 -40.15
N TRP A 2 40.90 -12.93 -38.91
CA TRP A 2 40.45 -13.86 -37.87
C TRP A 2 39.01 -14.30 -38.20
N ARG A 3 38.83 -15.60 -38.47
CA ARG A 3 37.58 -16.20 -38.97
C ARG A 3 37.04 -17.27 -38.02
N SER A 4 37.47 -17.29 -36.76
CA SER A 4 37.26 -18.41 -35.83
C SER A 4 36.60 -18.07 -34.49
N SER A 5 36.25 -16.80 -34.20
CA SER A 5 35.43 -16.44 -33.02
C SER A 5 34.73 -15.10 -33.25
N PRO A 6 33.59 -15.03 -33.95
CA PRO A 6 32.77 -13.82 -33.91
C PRO A 6 32.23 -13.65 -32.48
N CYS A 7 32.52 -12.53 -31.82
CA CYS A 7 31.88 -12.21 -30.55
C CYS A 7 30.36 -12.22 -30.76
N SER A 8 29.65 -13.15 -30.11
CA SER A 8 28.21 -13.36 -30.32
C SER A 8 27.35 -12.64 -29.30
N TYR A 9 27.79 -12.50 -28.04
CA TYR A 9 27.04 -11.81 -26.99
C TYR A 9 27.97 -11.26 -25.89
N ALA A 10 27.46 -10.31 -25.12
CA ALA A 10 28.09 -9.76 -23.92
C ALA A 10 27.01 -9.58 -22.83
N MET A 11 27.38 -9.76 -21.57
CA MET A 11 26.47 -9.56 -20.43
C MET A 11 27.17 -8.84 -19.30
N VAL A 12 26.39 -8.14 -18.48
CA VAL A 12 26.83 -7.51 -17.24
C VAL A 12 26.14 -8.23 -16.11
N VAL A 13 26.93 -8.82 -15.21
CA VAL A 13 26.42 -9.60 -14.08
C VAL A 13 27.28 -9.35 -12.85
N GLU A 14 26.65 -9.41 -11.68
CA GLU A 14 27.36 -9.31 -10.40
C GLU A 14 28.35 -10.49 -10.25
N LYS A 15 29.60 -10.19 -9.88
CA LYS A 15 30.69 -11.19 -9.80
C LYS A 15 30.36 -12.40 -8.91
N SER A 16 29.55 -12.21 -7.87
CA SER A 16 29.13 -13.26 -6.93
C SER A 16 28.05 -14.19 -7.49
N ARG A 17 27.33 -13.77 -8.53
CA ARG A 17 26.20 -14.50 -9.10
C ARG A 17 26.53 -15.28 -10.36
N TYR A 18 27.76 -15.14 -10.87
CA TYR A 18 28.16 -15.79 -12.11
C TYR A 18 29.57 -16.36 -12.01
N VAL A 19 29.69 -17.64 -12.31
CA VAL A 19 30.96 -18.34 -12.44
C VAL A 19 31.09 -18.78 -13.88
N PHE A 20 32.08 -18.22 -14.58
CA PHE A 20 32.32 -18.55 -15.98
C PHE A 20 32.78 -20.02 -16.13
N SER A 21 32.22 -20.69 -17.14
CA SER A 21 32.55 -22.05 -17.53
C SER A 21 32.78 -22.16 -19.05
N THR A 22 33.52 -23.17 -19.51
CA THR A 22 33.79 -23.33 -20.95
C THR A 22 32.54 -23.57 -21.82
N PRO A 23 31.45 -24.21 -21.36
CA PRO A 23 30.18 -24.27 -22.09
C PRO A 23 29.58 -22.90 -22.41
N ASP A 24 29.84 -21.90 -21.55
CA ASP A 24 29.30 -20.56 -21.74
C ASP A 24 29.78 -19.97 -23.06
N LEU A 25 31.02 -20.22 -23.50
CA LEU A 25 31.55 -19.75 -24.80
C LEU A 25 30.70 -20.14 -26.02
N TYR A 26 29.93 -21.21 -25.92
CA TYR A 26 29.06 -21.71 -26.99
C TYR A 26 27.64 -21.14 -26.90
N GLY A 27 27.28 -20.45 -25.81
CA GLY A 27 26.02 -19.73 -25.64
C GLY A 27 24.82 -20.58 -25.17
N ASP A 28 24.98 -21.89 -24.98
CA ASP A 28 23.87 -22.81 -24.66
C ASP A 28 23.34 -22.65 -23.23
N THR A 29 24.19 -22.27 -22.27
CA THR A 29 23.85 -22.16 -20.84
C THR A 29 23.34 -20.78 -20.42
N LEU A 30 23.76 -19.72 -21.11
CA LEU A 30 23.52 -18.33 -20.69
C LEU A 30 22.17 -17.76 -21.11
N LEU A 31 21.55 -18.32 -22.17
CA LEU A 31 20.26 -17.86 -22.66
C LEU A 31 19.08 -18.25 -21.74
N LEU A 32 19.35 -19.06 -20.71
CA LEU A 32 18.34 -19.56 -19.77
C LEU A 32 18.29 -18.79 -18.45
N GLU A 33 19.31 -17.98 -18.14
CA GLU A 33 19.39 -17.26 -16.87
C GLU A 33 19.29 -15.74 -17.07
N SER A 34 18.42 -15.10 -16.28
CA SER A 34 18.25 -13.65 -16.26
C SER A 34 18.85 -13.06 -14.99
N PHE A 35 19.75 -12.10 -15.13
CA PHE A 35 20.35 -11.38 -14.00
C PHE A 35 19.80 -9.95 -13.90
N PRO A 36 19.42 -9.48 -12.69
CA PRO A 36 19.03 -8.09 -12.52
C PRO A 36 20.25 -7.18 -12.70
N VAL A 37 20.14 -6.21 -13.60
CA VAL A 37 21.15 -5.17 -13.82
C VAL A 37 20.58 -3.82 -13.40
N VAL A 38 21.32 -3.10 -12.56
CA VAL A 38 21.01 -1.71 -12.21
C VAL A 38 22.00 -0.82 -12.96
N LEU A 39 21.47 -0.03 -13.90
CA LEU A 39 22.24 0.96 -14.64
C LEU A 39 22.04 2.32 -13.97
N ASP A 40 23.14 2.94 -13.55
CA ASP A 40 23.12 4.34 -13.15
C ASP A 40 23.47 5.20 -14.36
N PHE A 41 22.50 6.01 -14.80
CA PHE A 41 22.63 6.86 -15.98
C PHE A 41 21.84 8.15 -15.79
N ALA A 42 22.22 9.17 -16.55
CA ALA A 42 21.52 10.45 -16.58
C ALA A 42 21.16 10.84 -18.01
N ILE A 43 20.06 11.58 -18.15
CA ILE A 43 19.65 12.18 -19.42
C ILE A 43 20.53 13.42 -19.63
N VAL A 44 21.35 13.40 -20.68
CA VAL A 44 22.33 14.45 -21.00
C VAL A 44 21.93 15.20 -22.27
N GLY A 45 22.45 16.43 -22.43
CA GLY A 45 22.29 17.22 -23.66
C GLY A 45 21.48 18.51 -23.46
N ASN A 46 21.97 19.42 -22.62
CA ASN A 46 21.25 20.65 -22.22
C ASN A 46 19.84 20.36 -21.67
N ALA A 47 19.72 19.25 -20.95
CA ALA A 47 18.47 18.72 -20.46
C ALA A 47 18.29 19.09 -18.99
N SER A 48 17.14 19.64 -18.61
CA SER A 48 16.82 19.98 -17.23
C SER A 48 15.36 19.69 -16.93
N CYS A 49 15.04 19.52 -15.65
CA CYS A 49 13.66 19.33 -15.22
C CYS A 49 12.82 20.56 -15.54
N PRO A 50 11.59 20.38 -16.04
CA PRO A 50 10.67 21.50 -16.26
C PRO A 50 10.41 22.23 -14.94
N ALA A 51 10.25 23.56 -15.00
CA ALA A 51 9.93 24.32 -13.80
C ALA A 51 8.56 23.90 -13.24
N LYS A 52 8.36 24.08 -11.93
CA LYS A 52 7.13 23.66 -11.26
C LYS A 52 5.89 24.26 -11.95
N GLY A 53 4.98 23.41 -12.40
CA GLY A 53 3.74 23.81 -13.08
C GLY A 53 3.86 24.00 -14.60
N GLN A 54 5.05 23.88 -15.19
CA GLN A 54 5.22 23.83 -16.63
C GLN A 54 4.94 22.42 -17.17
N ARG A 55 4.48 22.34 -18.42
CA ARG A 55 4.34 21.05 -19.12
C ARG A 55 5.72 20.49 -19.45
N PRO A 56 5.95 19.17 -19.31
CA PRO A 56 7.21 18.58 -19.72
C PRO A 56 7.46 18.76 -21.24
N PRO A 57 8.72 18.85 -21.67
CA PRO A 57 9.04 18.91 -23.09
C PRO A 57 8.67 17.59 -23.81
N PRO A 58 8.53 17.59 -25.15
CA PRO A 58 8.11 16.39 -25.90
C PRO A 58 9.04 15.17 -25.74
N ASP A 59 10.31 15.41 -25.47
CA ASP A 59 11.38 14.43 -25.24
C ASP A 59 11.63 14.16 -23.74
N TYR A 60 10.65 14.46 -22.88
CA TYR A 60 10.74 14.19 -21.45
C TYR A 60 10.86 12.69 -21.16
N ALA A 61 11.95 12.28 -20.54
CA ALA A 61 12.30 10.87 -20.37
C ALA A 61 11.50 10.16 -19.26
N CYS A 62 10.95 10.88 -18.28
CA CYS A 62 10.22 10.25 -17.19
C CYS A 62 8.81 9.88 -17.66
N ALA A 63 8.66 8.62 -18.07
CA ALA A 63 7.43 8.10 -18.67
C ALA A 63 6.40 7.58 -17.65
N SER A 64 6.83 7.24 -16.43
CA SER A 64 5.92 6.67 -15.44
C SER A 64 5.05 7.73 -14.78
N SER A 65 3.78 7.37 -14.51
CA SER A 65 2.99 8.02 -13.48
C SER A 65 3.68 7.88 -12.11
N ASN A 66 3.44 8.83 -11.19
CA ASN A 66 4.11 8.87 -9.88
C ASN A 66 5.64 8.86 -9.97
N SER A 67 6.19 9.58 -10.96
CA SER A 67 7.62 9.85 -11.07
C SER A 67 7.88 11.35 -11.15
N TYR A 68 9.08 11.76 -10.76
CA TYR A 68 9.54 13.13 -10.85
C TYR A 68 10.98 13.20 -11.34
N CYS A 69 11.30 14.33 -11.96
CA CYS A 69 12.63 14.62 -12.45
C CYS A 69 13.47 15.29 -11.35
N VAL A 70 14.74 14.93 -11.28
CA VAL A 70 15.76 15.60 -10.44
C VAL A 70 16.93 16.00 -11.30
N ASN A 71 17.28 17.28 -11.29
CA ASN A 71 18.47 17.77 -11.98
C ASN A 71 19.71 17.09 -11.38
N ALA A 72 20.55 16.56 -12.25
CA ALA A 72 21.83 15.97 -11.92
C ALA A 72 22.93 16.80 -12.58
N THR A 73 24.04 16.99 -11.89
CA THR A 73 25.27 17.50 -12.50
C THR A 73 26.24 16.34 -12.59
N VAL A 74 26.29 15.67 -13.73
CA VAL A 74 27.35 14.70 -13.97
C VAL A 74 28.67 15.48 -13.99
N GLY A 75 29.68 15.01 -13.24
CA GLY A 75 30.98 15.66 -13.03
C GLY A 75 31.88 15.74 -14.27
N LEU A 76 31.30 15.84 -15.47
CA LEU A 76 31.99 16.18 -16.69
C LEU A 76 32.06 17.71 -16.76
N SER A 77 33.29 18.21 -16.71
CA SER A 77 33.64 19.64 -16.67
C SER A 77 32.88 20.48 -17.70
N GLY A 78 32.01 21.37 -17.22
CA GLY A 78 31.56 22.59 -17.89
C GLY A 78 30.37 22.45 -18.85
N TYR A 79 29.15 22.70 -18.37
CA TYR A 79 27.93 23.05 -19.14
C TYR A 79 26.92 21.95 -19.53
N ALA A 80 27.16 20.66 -19.31
CA ALA A 80 26.13 19.67 -19.58
C ALA A 80 25.11 19.61 -18.43
N LEU A 81 23.99 20.33 -18.55
CA LEU A 81 22.81 20.08 -17.72
C LEU A 81 22.32 18.66 -17.99
N SER A 82 22.03 17.94 -16.91
CA SER A 82 21.45 16.60 -16.96
C SER A 82 20.36 16.44 -15.91
N TYR A 83 19.56 15.40 -16.07
CA TYR A 83 18.61 15.01 -15.04
C TYR A 83 18.40 13.51 -15.00
N VAL A 84 17.87 13.05 -13.87
CA VAL A 84 17.46 11.66 -13.65
C VAL A 84 16.00 11.62 -13.25
N CYS A 85 15.33 10.55 -13.62
CA CYS A 85 13.96 10.29 -13.18
C CYS A 85 13.98 9.44 -11.90
N LYS A 86 13.12 9.78 -10.95
CA LYS A 86 12.92 9.03 -9.70
C LYS A 86 11.43 8.75 -9.52
N CYS A 87 11.09 7.61 -8.93
CA CYS A 87 9.73 7.38 -8.46
C CYS A 87 9.44 8.32 -7.28
N SER A 88 8.20 8.81 -7.21
CA SER A 88 7.71 9.62 -6.09
C SER A 88 7.86 8.87 -4.77
N GLU A 89 7.80 9.60 -3.64
CA GLU A 89 7.77 8.96 -2.33
C GLU A 89 6.65 7.91 -2.25
N HIS A 90 6.95 6.77 -1.62
CA HIS A 90 6.05 5.61 -1.50
C HIS A 90 5.82 4.84 -2.81
N TYR A 91 6.64 5.09 -3.84
CA TYR A 91 6.65 4.30 -5.08
C TYR A 91 8.04 3.73 -5.38
N GLU A 92 8.09 2.54 -5.94
CA GLU A 92 9.31 1.85 -6.37
C GLU A 92 9.22 1.34 -7.81
N GLY A 93 10.37 1.05 -8.43
CA GLY A 93 10.44 0.49 -9.79
C GLY A 93 11.15 1.41 -10.78
N ASN A 94 10.73 1.38 -12.04
CA ASN A 94 11.43 2.05 -13.13
C ASN A 94 10.65 3.28 -13.65
N PRO A 95 11.11 4.52 -13.38
CA PRO A 95 10.40 5.73 -13.79
C PRO A 95 10.46 6.03 -15.30
N TYR A 96 11.31 5.33 -16.06
CA TYR A 96 11.46 5.49 -17.51
C TYR A 96 10.48 4.62 -18.32
N ILE A 97 9.67 3.79 -17.66
CA ILE A 97 8.67 2.93 -18.29
C ILE A 97 7.27 3.40 -17.87
N ALA A 98 6.32 3.41 -18.79
CA ALA A 98 4.93 3.74 -18.47
C ALA A 98 4.39 2.81 -17.37
N ASN A 99 3.83 3.39 -16.29
CA ASN A 99 3.41 2.68 -15.07
C ASN A 99 4.52 1.82 -14.43
N GLY A 100 5.78 2.18 -14.63
CA GLY A 100 6.91 1.45 -14.07
C GLY A 100 7.19 1.77 -12.60
N CYS A 101 6.73 2.92 -12.09
CA CYS A 101 6.66 3.22 -10.67
C CYS A 101 5.37 2.65 -10.07
N ARG A 102 5.52 1.69 -9.17
CA ARG A 102 4.44 0.99 -8.48
C ARG A 102 4.42 1.37 -7.01
N ASP A 103 3.23 1.41 -6.45
CA ASP A 103 3.01 1.68 -5.04
C ASP A 103 3.75 0.65 -4.17
N ILE A 104 4.48 1.13 -3.17
CA ILE A 104 5.14 0.28 -2.19
C ILE A 104 4.08 -0.17 -1.20
N ASP A 105 3.97 -1.47 -0.95
CA ASP A 105 3.12 -1.97 0.13
C ASP A 105 3.87 -1.86 1.45
N GLU A 106 3.83 -0.68 2.08
CA GLU A 106 4.59 -0.41 3.30
C GLU A 106 4.24 -1.37 4.45
N CYS A 107 3.00 -1.88 4.45
CA CYS A 107 2.54 -2.82 5.47
C CYS A 107 3.24 -4.18 5.41
N LYS A 108 3.97 -4.50 4.32
CA LYS A 108 4.84 -5.67 4.25
C LYS A 108 6.19 -5.47 4.94
N PHE A 109 6.54 -4.23 5.31
CA PHE A 109 7.81 -3.86 5.93
C PHE A 109 7.58 -3.17 7.29
N PRO A 110 7.04 -3.90 8.29
CA PRO A 110 6.63 -3.31 9.58
C PRO A 110 7.79 -2.73 10.39
N ASP A 111 9.02 -3.18 10.14
CA ASP A 111 10.23 -2.66 10.78
C ASP A 111 10.59 -1.23 10.30
N LEU A 112 10.21 -0.90 9.06
CA LEU A 112 10.48 0.41 8.45
C LEU A 112 9.25 1.32 8.51
N TYR A 113 8.06 0.74 8.36
CA TYR A 113 6.78 1.45 8.33
C TYR A 113 5.87 0.98 9.47
N TYR A 114 6.21 1.44 10.66
CA TYR A 114 5.59 1.00 11.91
C TYR A 114 4.25 1.71 12.18
N CYS A 115 3.25 0.93 12.60
CA CYS A 115 2.07 1.41 13.30
C CYS A 115 2.17 1.06 14.79
N SER A 116 1.66 1.93 15.67
CA SER A 116 1.58 1.64 17.11
C SER A 116 0.84 0.32 17.39
N SER A 117 1.05 -0.25 18.57
CA SER A 117 0.40 -1.52 19.00
C SER A 117 -1.14 -1.51 18.97
N LYS A 118 -1.75 -0.32 18.93
CA LYS A 118 -3.20 -0.11 18.84
C LYS A 118 -3.68 0.32 17.45
N GLY A 119 -2.75 0.53 16.51
CA GLY A 119 -3.03 0.74 15.09
C GLY A 119 -3.07 -0.57 14.31
N ILE A 120 -3.69 -0.52 13.13
CA ILE A 120 -3.66 -1.57 12.11
C ILE A 120 -3.09 -0.94 10.86
N CYS A 121 -2.02 -1.49 10.28
CA CYS A 121 -1.47 -0.97 9.03
C CYS A 121 -2.44 -1.24 7.88
N LYS A 122 -2.69 -0.21 7.06
CA LYS A 122 -3.47 -0.30 5.85
C LYS A 122 -2.75 0.43 4.71
N ASN A 123 -2.35 -0.33 3.69
CA ASN A 123 -1.71 0.21 2.51
C ASN A 123 -2.68 1.08 1.70
N ARG A 124 -2.19 2.16 1.10
CA ARG A 124 -2.92 3.01 0.16
C ARG A 124 -1.99 3.51 -0.95
N PRO A 125 -2.51 3.84 -2.14
CA PRO A 125 -1.68 4.49 -3.15
C PRO A 125 -1.00 5.77 -2.62
N GLY A 126 0.33 5.81 -2.64
CA GLY A 126 1.14 6.91 -2.11
C GLY A 126 1.36 6.88 -0.60
N GLY A 127 1.30 5.70 0.04
CA GLY A 127 1.76 5.49 1.41
C GLY A 127 0.85 4.57 2.24
N TYR A 128 0.87 4.73 3.56
CA TYR A 128 0.07 3.88 4.44
C TYR A 128 -0.64 4.66 5.54
N ASP A 129 -1.80 4.12 5.93
CA ASP A 129 -2.56 4.52 7.10
C ASP A 129 -2.31 3.57 8.26
N CYS A 130 -2.45 4.12 9.47
CA CYS A 130 -2.55 3.33 10.69
C CYS A 130 -3.85 3.68 11.40
N PRO A 131 -5.03 3.28 10.90
CA PRO A 131 -6.26 3.40 11.65
C PRO A 131 -6.15 2.68 12.99
N CYS A 132 -6.75 3.25 14.03
CA CYS A 132 -6.88 2.55 15.29
C CYS A 132 -7.75 1.30 15.15
N LYS A 133 -7.50 0.29 15.99
CA LYS A 133 -8.30 -0.93 16.07
C LYS A 133 -9.80 -0.63 16.21
N PRO A 134 -10.69 -1.53 15.74
CA PRO A 134 -12.14 -1.36 15.87
C PRO A 134 -12.55 -1.02 17.30
N GLY A 135 -13.44 -0.04 17.44
CA GLY A 135 -13.87 0.47 18.75
C GLY A 135 -12.99 1.60 19.31
N MET A 136 -11.89 1.96 18.65
CA MET A 136 -10.99 3.05 19.06
C MET A 136 -11.00 4.23 18.07
N ARG A 137 -10.55 5.41 18.53
CA ARG A 137 -10.32 6.62 17.72
C ARG A 137 -8.97 7.25 18.06
N GLY A 138 -8.44 8.08 17.18
CA GLY A 138 -7.16 8.78 17.36
C GLY A 138 -6.19 8.45 16.22
N ASP A 139 -4.91 8.72 16.47
CA ASP A 139 -3.83 8.46 15.51
C ASP A 139 -3.08 7.17 15.88
N GLY A 140 -3.21 6.14 15.04
CA GLY A 140 -2.54 4.86 15.23
C GLY A 140 -1.08 4.84 14.79
N LYS A 141 -0.55 5.88 14.11
CA LYS A 141 0.90 6.07 13.92
C LYS A 141 1.55 6.54 15.22
N LEU A 142 0.94 7.52 15.88
CA LEU A 142 1.45 8.12 17.12
C LEU A 142 1.09 7.33 18.39
N GLY A 143 0.27 6.30 18.30
CA GLY A 143 -0.18 5.53 19.47
C GLY A 143 -1.25 6.20 20.31
N GLN A 144 -1.90 7.24 19.79
CA GLN A 144 -2.93 8.02 20.47
C GLN A 144 -4.33 7.38 20.37
N CYS A 145 -4.38 6.06 20.23
CA CYS A 145 -5.64 5.33 20.12
C CYS A 145 -6.33 5.20 21.48
N VAL A 146 -7.53 5.77 21.57
CA VAL A 146 -8.41 5.71 22.74
C VAL A 146 -9.74 5.03 22.39
N GLU A 147 -10.31 4.30 23.33
CA GLU A 147 -11.64 3.67 23.17
C GLU A 147 -12.70 4.75 22.85
N LYS A 148 -13.54 4.51 21.84
CA LYS A 148 -14.69 5.38 21.51
C LYS A 148 -15.73 5.37 22.62
N PHE A 149 -15.92 4.21 23.26
CA PHE A 149 -16.86 4.02 24.36
C PHE A 149 -16.10 3.56 25.61
N PRO A 150 -15.81 4.46 26.56
CA PRO A 150 -15.18 4.08 27.82
C PRO A 150 -16.08 3.10 28.58
N LEU A 151 -15.48 2.30 29.46
CA LEU A 151 -16.21 1.29 30.26
C LEU A 151 -17.40 1.88 31.01
N VAL A 152 -17.28 3.12 31.50
CA VAL A 152 -18.37 3.85 32.17
C VAL A 152 -19.57 4.04 31.24
N ALA A 153 -19.34 4.47 29.99
CA ALA A 153 -20.43 4.65 29.03
C ALA A 153 -21.11 3.31 28.67
N LYS A 154 -20.31 2.24 28.54
CA LYS A 154 -20.85 0.88 28.32
C LYS A 154 -21.69 0.39 29.51
N ALA A 155 -21.24 0.66 30.73
CA ALA A 155 -21.95 0.30 31.96
C ALA A 155 -23.27 1.08 32.13
N VAL A 156 -23.29 2.38 31.82
CA VAL A 156 -24.50 3.21 31.88
C VAL A 156 -25.54 2.72 30.86
N VAL A 157 -25.14 2.44 29.62
CA VAL A 157 -26.06 1.88 28.60
C VAL A 157 -26.58 0.51 29.05
N GLY A 158 -25.71 -0.37 29.56
CA GLY A 158 -26.10 -1.69 30.04
C GLY A 158 -27.07 -1.63 31.23
N TYR A 159 -26.81 -0.75 32.20
CA TYR A 159 -27.69 -0.53 33.35
C TYR A 159 -29.04 0.04 32.90
N HIS A 160 -29.05 1.05 32.03
CA HIS A 160 -30.28 1.65 31.55
C HIS A 160 -31.16 0.66 30.77
N TRP A 161 -30.54 -0.24 29.99
CA TRP A 161 -31.24 -1.33 29.30
C TRP A 161 -31.73 -2.42 30.25
N TRP A 162 -30.93 -2.77 31.26
CA TRP A 162 -31.35 -3.71 32.31
C TRP A 162 -32.57 -3.20 33.05
N TYR A 163 -32.57 -1.94 33.49
CA TYR A 163 -33.71 -1.31 34.16
C TYR A 163 -34.95 -1.29 33.26
N PHE A 164 -34.80 -0.92 31.99
CA PHE A 164 -35.93 -0.88 31.05
C PHE A 164 -36.54 -2.27 30.83
N CYS A 165 -35.72 -3.31 30.65
CA CYS A 165 -36.19 -4.69 30.52
C CYS A 165 -36.79 -5.23 31.82
N HIS A 166 -36.16 -4.95 32.96
CA HIS A 166 -36.61 -5.46 34.26
C HIS A 166 -37.91 -4.79 34.71
N SER A 167 -38.09 -3.48 34.45
CA SER A 167 -39.36 -2.79 34.69
C SER A 167 -40.46 -3.29 33.74
N SER A 168 -40.15 -3.58 32.47
CA SER A 168 -41.11 -4.18 31.53
C SER A 168 -41.53 -5.59 31.97
N TYR A 169 -40.61 -6.37 32.54
CA TYR A 169 -40.88 -7.70 33.09
C TYR A 169 -41.74 -7.64 34.36
N ILE A 170 -41.49 -6.67 35.26
CA ILE A 170 -42.30 -6.44 36.47
C ILE A 170 -43.73 -5.98 36.12
N ILE A 171 -43.90 -5.19 35.05
CA ILE A 171 -45.24 -4.82 34.55
C ILE A 171 -45.98 -6.04 33.97
N SER A 172 -45.27 -6.96 33.32
CA SER A 172 -45.87 -8.21 32.82
C SER A 172 -46.27 -9.20 33.93
N SER A 173 -45.56 -9.21 35.07
CA SER A 173 -45.82 -10.12 36.18
C SER A 173 -46.84 -9.62 37.22
N SER A 174 -47.29 -8.37 37.10
CA SER A 174 -48.29 -7.73 37.98
C SER A 174 -49.70 -7.68 37.36
N SER A 175 -49.91 -8.30 36.20
CA SER A 175 -51.24 -8.44 35.60
C SER A 175 -51.95 -9.70 36.13
N PRO A 176 -53.09 -9.59 36.85
CA PRO A 176 -53.86 -10.77 37.25
C PRO A 176 -54.49 -11.43 36.02
N GLN A 177 -54.54 -12.76 36.01
CA GLN A 177 -55.28 -13.52 35.00
C GLN A 177 -56.71 -13.00 34.86
N ARG A 178 -57.06 -12.53 33.65
CA ARG A 178 -58.43 -12.58 33.16
C ARG A 178 -58.38 -12.97 31.69
N GLU A 179 -58.80 -14.20 31.42
CA GLU A 179 -59.11 -14.69 30.08
C GLU A 179 -60.10 -13.73 29.38
N LYS A 180 -59.80 -13.39 28.12
CA LYS A 180 -60.75 -13.63 27.02
C LYS A 180 -59.97 -13.76 25.71
N GLU A 181 -60.06 -14.97 25.21
CA GLU A 181 -59.87 -15.43 23.84
C GLU A 181 -60.76 -14.62 22.88
N ASP A 182 -60.19 -14.06 21.80
CA ASP A 182 -60.67 -14.36 20.45
C ASP A 182 -59.62 -14.05 19.38
N GLN A 183 -59.69 -14.84 18.31
CA GLN A 183 -58.66 -15.23 17.36
C GLN A 183 -58.49 -14.28 16.16
N GLY A 184 -57.36 -14.40 15.46
CA GLY A 184 -57.23 -13.94 14.07
C GLY A 184 -55.85 -13.39 13.70
N VAL A 185 -54.79 -14.20 13.60
CA VAL A 185 -54.39 -14.91 12.36
C VAL A 185 -53.70 -13.98 11.33
N LEU A 186 -52.39 -14.25 11.16
CA LEU A 186 -51.46 -13.92 10.05
C LEU A 186 -50.88 -12.49 10.06
N ARG A 187 -49.57 -12.24 9.92
CA ARG A 187 -48.50 -13.05 9.33
C ARG A 187 -47.13 -12.54 9.81
N LYS A 188 -46.20 -13.50 9.88
CA LYS A 188 -44.76 -13.38 10.12
C LYS A 188 -44.07 -12.49 9.07
N GLU A 189 -43.00 -11.79 9.48
CA GLU A 189 -41.73 -11.49 8.78
C GLU A 189 -40.93 -10.55 9.72
N TRP A 190 -39.92 -10.98 10.51
CA TRP A 190 -38.55 -11.38 10.12
C TRP A 190 -38.05 -10.55 8.92
N TRP A 191 -36.99 -9.74 9.02
CA TRP A 191 -35.61 -10.20 9.16
C TRP A 191 -34.62 -9.09 9.59
N THR A 192 -33.77 -9.45 10.56
CA THR A 192 -32.32 -9.18 10.70
C THR A 192 -31.70 -7.82 10.36
N TYR A 193 -30.97 -7.27 11.34
CA TYR A 193 -29.60 -6.82 11.09
C TYR A 193 -28.70 -7.05 12.31
N THR A 194 -28.26 -8.29 12.51
CA THR A 194 -26.98 -8.56 13.16
C THR A 194 -25.95 -8.81 12.06
N ARG A 195 -24.76 -8.21 12.25
CA ARG A 195 -23.47 -8.68 11.73
C ARG A 195 -23.11 -8.26 10.29
N GLU A 196 -22.51 -7.09 10.16
CA GLU A 196 -21.45 -6.87 9.18
C GLU A 196 -20.19 -6.29 9.83
N SER A 197 -19.42 -7.19 10.43
CA SER A 197 -17.97 -7.08 10.42
C SER A 197 -17.48 -7.54 9.05
N LYS A 198 -17.42 -6.65 8.06
CA LYS A 198 -16.60 -6.85 6.86
C LYS A 198 -15.94 -5.54 6.46
N LYS A 199 -14.61 -5.65 6.40
CA LYS A 199 -13.70 -5.01 5.45
C LYS A 199 -13.95 -3.54 5.16
N TYR A 200 -13.10 -2.68 5.70
CA TYR A 200 -12.29 -1.78 4.89
C TYR A 200 -10.94 -1.56 5.56
#